data_AF-A0A9W8C3P2-F1
#
_entry.id   AF-A0A9W8C3P2-F1
#
_cell.length_a   1.000
_cell.length_b   1.000
_cell.length_c   1.000
_cell.angle_alpha   90.00
_cell.angle_beta   90.00
_cell.angle_gamma   90.00
#
_symmetry.space_group_name_H-M   'P 1'
#
loop_
_entity.id
_entity.type
_entity.pdbx_description
1 polymer ?
#
loop_
_entity_poly.entity_id
_entity_poly.type
_entity_poly.pdbx_seq_one_letter_code
_entity_poly.pdbx_strand_id
1 'polypeptide(L)'
;GVQGLKSYIESKTGILTDLHFRDSRLIIDACNFYKTLYLKNDQDQKHGGDYDAFEDLITIFFTNLKDCDIRPYVVLDGGGHHTDKKFETTLNRDQDKGKKANELSLGNKGECFPLLIKNVFMQTLDKLKVPLIQCIEEADLEIAALAKQWKCPVLSNDSDFYIFDLKEGILPIEHFLWKKARVNKKSNEKYISTKHYRVERLCASFNNMNKVLLPVFACLLGNDYTNLQNIYRWERHSNGAGKFARIDGLLSWLSKSQSQNGAIHRVLELIRDRKKKDEVREALLEGIKEHEITGGSLAQFFDSKTPTACTGPLQDLPAWTVKHLNEGKMGSFLINILVLKWVKMLPQVEHFKRPSSNETSRPIRQVLYGLILLGEQQMADKHLLAAKASTGTDKCYVTEFDREGLNLTSSEVEAVQTKVKEGLQLKTLCEEPHNLRLQVFLDNLGVPSVTLGNIPPDLFFVVLVTRFWLVNAQPQPKLLHLWGGSGDGVRDSDSELKLKSQESIPLDLEVAHLYSQWQSCLWWALCLNRLLCLPLPEPECARLYRGTLVHRVVQELKGGITPESLLVRGSNAEQLFQQLEKAVLSLVDEDIITKIKGDNMQAQSRRPNAEQQESVCK
;
A
#
# COMPACT_ATOMS: atom_id res chain seq x y z
N GLY A 1 17.04 -2.64 -0.45
CA GLY A 1 17.61 -3.54 0.57
C GLY A 1 18.74 -4.44 0.10
N VAL A 2 19.87 -4.44 0.82
CA VAL A 2 20.99 -5.41 0.71
C VAL A 2 20.64 -6.80 1.26
N GLN A 3 20.89 -7.86 0.49
CA GLN A 3 20.46 -9.23 0.79
C GLN A 3 21.08 -9.79 2.08
N GLY A 4 20.25 -10.19 3.05
CA GLY A 4 20.66 -10.88 4.28
C GLY A 4 21.37 -10.02 5.34
N LEU A 5 21.65 -8.74 5.04
CA LEU A 5 22.42 -7.85 5.90
C LEU A 5 21.73 -7.54 7.24
N LYS A 6 20.41 -7.30 7.23
CA LYS A 6 19.63 -7.09 8.48
C LYS A 6 19.82 -8.24 9.45
N SER A 7 19.52 -9.47 9.00
CA SER A 7 19.64 -10.67 9.85
C SER A 7 21.08 -10.92 10.30
N TYR A 8 22.07 -10.57 9.48
CA TYR A 8 23.47 -10.65 9.88
C TYR A 8 23.81 -9.70 11.04
N ILE A 9 23.41 -8.43 10.92
CA ILE A 9 23.65 -7.41 11.95
C ILE A 9 22.97 -7.79 13.26
N GLU A 10 21.72 -8.27 13.20
CA GLU A 10 20.97 -8.73 14.38
C GLU A 10 21.60 -9.97 15.04
N SER A 11 22.29 -10.81 14.26
CA SER A 11 22.95 -12.02 14.79
C SER A 11 24.30 -11.78 15.45
N LYS A 12 24.98 -10.65 15.14
CA LYS A 12 26.35 -10.41 15.56
C LYS A 12 26.40 -9.55 16.83
N THR A 13 27.00 -10.10 17.88
CA THR A 13 27.11 -9.43 19.18
C THR A 13 27.97 -8.17 19.08
N GLY A 14 27.58 -7.11 19.80
CA GLY A 14 28.34 -5.85 19.89
C GLY A 14 28.16 -4.88 18.73
N ILE A 15 27.49 -5.26 17.64
CA ILE A 15 27.16 -4.32 16.54
C ILE A 15 25.99 -3.41 16.93
N LEU A 16 24.90 -4.00 17.44
CA LEU A 16 23.76 -3.28 17.96
C LEU A 16 23.96 -2.92 19.44
N THR A 17 23.84 -1.65 19.78
CA THR A 17 23.96 -1.16 21.17
C THR A 17 22.61 -0.80 21.76
N ASP A 18 22.43 -1.02 23.05
CA ASP A 18 21.21 -0.58 23.76
C ASP A 18 21.13 0.95 23.84
N LEU A 19 19.93 1.47 23.65
CA LEU A 19 19.62 2.89 23.72
C LEU A 19 18.28 3.12 24.44
N HIS A 20 18.23 4.12 25.31
CA HIS A 20 17.01 4.66 25.88
C HIS A 20 16.65 5.93 25.12
N PHE A 21 15.76 5.80 24.15
CA PHE A 21 15.45 6.86 23.19
C PHE A 21 14.29 7.73 23.67
N ARG A 22 14.49 9.05 23.62
CA ARG A 22 13.54 10.11 23.98
C ARG A 22 14.08 11.48 23.60
N ASP A 23 13.26 12.53 23.73
CA ASP A 23 13.64 13.95 23.53
C ASP A 23 14.48 14.17 22.27
N SER A 24 13.97 13.68 21.14
CA SER A 24 14.70 13.71 19.88
C SER A 24 13.76 13.71 18.68
N ARG A 25 14.27 14.20 17.55
CA ARG A 25 13.60 13.99 16.26
C ARG A 25 13.79 12.54 15.84
N LEU A 26 12.81 11.99 15.13
CA LEU A 26 12.89 10.65 14.58
C LEU A 26 12.37 10.68 13.15
N ILE A 27 13.20 10.28 12.19
CA ILE A 27 12.71 10.08 10.82
C ILE A 27 12.22 8.64 10.69
N ILE A 28 11.04 8.46 10.13
CA ILE A 28 10.40 7.15 9.96
C ILE A 28 10.30 6.85 8.48
N ASP A 29 10.96 5.78 8.05
CA ASP A 29 10.73 5.13 6.75
C ASP A 29 9.34 4.49 6.79
N ALA A 30 8.36 5.17 6.21
CA ALA A 30 6.96 4.83 6.38
C ALA A 30 6.60 3.51 5.72
N CYS A 31 7.06 3.26 4.49
CA CYS A 31 6.75 2.07 3.71
C CYS A 31 7.20 0.79 4.39
N ASN A 32 8.36 0.83 5.05
CA ASN A 32 8.84 -0.25 5.89
C ASN A 32 8.09 -0.32 7.24
N PHE A 33 7.83 0.85 7.84
CA PHE A 33 7.22 0.97 9.16
C PHE A 33 5.79 0.47 9.24
N TYR A 34 4.85 1.00 8.46
CA TYR A 34 3.44 0.64 8.62
C TYR A 34 3.19 -0.84 8.27
N LYS A 35 3.97 -1.40 7.34
CA LYS A 35 3.95 -2.84 7.00
C LYS A 35 4.45 -3.70 8.15
N THR A 36 5.59 -3.33 8.74
CA THR A 36 6.13 -4.03 9.93
C THR A 36 5.14 -3.93 11.10
N LEU A 37 4.57 -2.75 11.31
CA LEU A 37 3.57 -2.50 12.35
C LEU A 37 2.34 -3.40 12.15
N TYR A 38 1.83 -3.52 10.93
CA TYR A 38 0.69 -4.39 10.62
C TYR A 38 0.98 -5.87 10.93
N LEU A 39 2.08 -6.40 10.39
CA LEU A 39 2.39 -7.83 10.46
C LEU A 39 2.80 -8.33 11.85
N LYS A 40 3.39 -7.47 12.68
CA LYS A 40 3.95 -7.86 13.98
C LYS A 40 2.99 -7.70 15.15
N ASN A 41 1.74 -7.31 14.91
CA ASN A 41 0.77 -6.96 15.95
C ASN A 41 -0.60 -7.61 15.73
N ASP A 42 -0.60 -8.86 15.27
CA ASP A 42 -1.76 -9.75 15.20
C ASP A 42 -2.99 -9.13 14.48
N GLN A 43 -2.74 -8.30 13.47
CA GLN A 43 -3.80 -7.70 12.65
C GLN A 43 -4.37 -8.72 11.65
N ASP A 44 -5.66 -8.61 11.32
CA ASP A 44 -6.30 -9.52 10.37
C ASP A 44 -5.68 -9.39 8.97
N GLN A 45 -5.32 -10.51 8.37
CA GLN A 45 -4.82 -10.58 7.00
C GLN A 45 -5.75 -11.37 6.08
N LYS A 46 -6.66 -12.16 6.65
CA LYS A 46 -7.41 -13.19 5.93
C LYS A 46 -8.72 -12.66 5.38
N HIS A 47 -9.35 -11.73 6.08
CA HIS A 47 -10.70 -11.25 5.80
C HIS A 47 -10.68 -9.87 5.14
N GLY A 48 -9.54 -9.43 4.63
CA GLY A 48 -9.40 -8.12 3.99
C GLY A 48 -9.18 -6.97 4.96
N GLY A 49 -8.79 -7.26 6.21
CA GLY A 49 -8.31 -6.28 7.18
C GLY A 49 -9.38 -5.75 8.13
N ASP A 50 -8.97 -5.53 9.39
CA ASP A 50 -9.71 -4.80 10.40
C ASP A 50 -9.10 -3.40 10.53
N TYR A 51 -9.62 -2.44 9.76
CA TYR A 51 -8.96 -1.16 9.55
C TYR A 51 -9.01 -0.23 10.77
N ASP A 52 -10.04 -0.35 11.59
CA ASP A 52 -10.18 0.35 12.87
C ASP A 52 -9.14 -0.13 13.90
N ALA A 53 -8.93 -1.45 14.02
CA ALA A 53 -7.91 -2.02 14.89
C ALA A 53 -6.51 -1.52 14.50
N PHE A 54 -6.27 -1.33 13.20
CA PHE A 54 -5.01 -0.77 12.72
C PHE A 54 -4.86 0.73 13.04
N GLU A 55 -5.92 1.51 12.92
CA GLU A 55 -5.94 2.93 13.36
C GLU A 55 -5.61 3.05 14.86
N ASP A 56 -6.19 2.22 15.71
CA ASP A 56 -5.90 2.20 17.14
C ASP A 56 -4.43 1.88 17.40
N LEU A 57 -3.88 0.90 16.70
CA LEU A 57 -2.47 0.53 16.80
C LEU A 57 -1.53 1.69 16.43
N ILE A 58 -1.82 2.40 15.34
CA ILE A 58 -1.08 3.59 14.90
C ILE A 58 -1.19 4.69 15.97
N THR A 59 -2.40 4.93 16.47
CA THR A 59 -2.68 5.95 17.50
C THR A 59 -1.88 5.70 18.77
N ILE A 60 -1.83 4.45 19.26
CA ILE A 60 -1.03 4.08 20.43
C ILE A 60 0.46 4.30 20.16
N PHE A 61 0.96 3.91 18.98
CA PHE A 61 2.37 4.10 18.63
C PHE A 61 2.79 5.57 18.72
N PHE A 62 2.08 6.48 18.05
CA PHE A 62 2.42 7.89 18.02
C PHE A 62 2.15 8.61 19.34
N THR A 63 1.16 8.16 20.11
CA THR A 63 0.95 8.62 21.49
C THR A 63 2.15 8.27 22.37
N ASN A 64 2.66 7.05 22.28
CA ASN A 64 3.84 6.63 23.06
C ASN A 64 5.12 7.37 22.65
N LEU A 65 5.28 7.76 21.37
CA LEU A 65 6.36 8.65 20.94
C LEU A 65 6.24 10.02 21.62
N LYS A 66 5.04 10.62 21.56
CA LYS A 66 4.76 11.92 22.17
C LYS A 66 5.02 11.92 23.68
N ASP A 67 4.58 10.87 24.36
CA ASP A 67 4.81 10.65 25.80
C ASP A 67 6.30 10.59 26.18
N CYS A 68 7.19 10.27 25.23
CA CYS A 68 8.64 10.24 25.40
C CYS A 68 9.33 11.46 24.79
N ASP A 69 8.60 12.55 24.49
CA ASP A 69 9.11 13.76 23.85
C ASP A 69 9.78 13.52 22.48
N ILE A 70 9.40 12.44 21.78
CA ILE A 70 9.92 12.11 20.45
C ILE A 70 9.08 12.83 19.40
N ARG A 71 9.74 13.52 18.47
CA ARG A 71 9.10 14.25 17.36
C ARG A 71 9.28 13.47 16.05
N PRO A 72 8.26 12.72 15.61
CA PRO A 72 8.35 11.91 14.40
C PRO A 72 8.16 12.75 13.13
N TYR A 73 8.92 12.40 12.10
CA TYR A 73 8.81 12.91 10.74
C TYR A 73 8.73 11.72 9.79
N VAL A 74 7.58 11.58 9.12
CA VAL A 74 7.24 10.38 8.35
C VAL A 74 7.52 10.64 6.87
N VAL A 75 8.28 9.75 6.23
CA VAL A 75 8.63 9.86 4.80
C VAL A 75 8.16 8.59 4.08
N LEU A 76 7.30 8.76 3.07
CA LEU A 76 6.78 7.69 2.22
C LEU A 76 7.52 7.63 0.89
N ASP A 77 7.69 6.42 0.35
CA ASP A 77 8.09 6.23 -1.04
C ASP A 77 7.05 6.79 -2.01
N GLY A 78 7.56 7.31 -3.12
CA GLY A 78 6.82 7.76 -4.28
C GLY A 78 6.58 6.65 -5.31
N GLY A 79 6.72 7.04 -6.58
CA GLY A 79 6.60 6.14 -7.73
C GLY A 79 7.85 5.29 -7.92
N GLY A 80 7.78 4.34 -8.86
CA GLY A 80 8.97 3.67 -9.35
C GLY A 80 9.91 4.69 -9.98
N HIS A 81 11.21 4.49 -9.78
CA HIS A 81 12.23 5.32 -10.43
C HIS A 81 12.00 5.33 -11.95
N HIS A 82 12.09 6.51 -12.58
CA HIS A 82 11.79 6.72 -14.01
C HIS A 82 12.60 5.84 -14.99
N THR A 83 13.74 5.30 -14.57
CA THR A 83 14.55 4.36 -15.38
C THR A 83 14.09 2.91 -15.28
N ASP A 84 13.11 2.61 -14.44
CA ASP A 84 12.56 1.28 -14.16
C ASP A 84 13.60 0.23 -13.74
N LYS A 85 14.73 0.67 -13.18
CA LYS A 85 15.87 -0.19 -12.82
C LYS A 85 15.54 -1.28 -11.78
N LYS A 86 14.46 -1.12 -11.00
CA LYS A 86 13.96 -2.10 -10.01
C LYS A 86 12.81 -2.98 -10.52
N PHE A 87 12.47 -2.90 -11.80
CA PHE A 87 11.28 -3.55 -12.36
C PHE A 87 11.21 -5.06 -12.08
N GLU A 88 12.26 -5.80 -12.45
CA GLU A 88 12.30 -7.26 -12.30
C GLU A 88 12.23 -7.68 -10.83
N THR A 89 13.00 -7.03 -9.96
CA THR A 89 13.03 -7.31 -8.52
C THR A 89 11.66 -7.06 -7.88
N THR A 90 10.98 -5.98 -8.27
CA THR A 90 9.64 -5.68 -7.76
C THR A 90 8.59 -6.65 -8.30
N LEU A 91 8.68 -7.07 -9.56
CA LEU A 91 7.79 -8.07 -10.15
C LEU A 91 7.90 -9.44 -9.43
N ASN A 92 9.12 -9.89 -9.15
CA ASN A 92 9.37 -11.12 -8.39
C ASN A 92 8.79 -11.04 -6.96
N ARG A 93 8.90 -9.87 -6.31
CA ARG A 93 8.28 -9.64 -4.98
C ARG A 93 6.76 -9.71 -5.06
N ASP A 94 6.14 -9.16 -6.10
CA ASP A 94 4.68 -9.17 -6.25
C ASP A 94 4.15 -10.57 -6.57
N GLN A 95 4.89 -11.36 -7.35
CA GLN A 95 4.61 -12.78 -7.55
C GLN A 95 4.67 -13.59 -6.24
N ASP A 96 5.64 -13.32 -5.36
CA ASP A 96 5.75 -13.96 -4.03
C ASP A 96 4.60 -13.55 -3.10
N LYS A 97 4.21 -12.27 -3.11
CA LYS A 97 3.02 -11.79 -2.38
C LYS A 97 1.75 -12.50 -2.85
N GLY A 98 1.58 -12.67 -4.16
CA GLY A 98 0.43 -13.41 -4.71
C GLY A 98 0.37 -14.84 -4.20
N LYS A 99 1.51 -15.55 -4.19
CA LYS A 99 1.61 -16.91 -3.62
C LYS A 99 1.26 -16.93 -2.13
N LYS A 100 1.78 -16.00 -1.34
CA LYS A 100 1.50 -15.89 0.10
C LYS A 100 0.04 -15.57 0.41
N ALA A 101 -0.60 -14.71 -0.38
CA ALA A 101 -2.03 -14.42 -0.26
C ALA A 101 -2.88 -15.66 -0.61
N ASN A 102 -2.48 -16.43 -1.64
CA ASN A 102 -3.11 -17.71 -1.94
C ASN A 102 -2.98 -18.71 -0.78
N GLU A 103 -1.80 -18.84 -0.15
CA GLU A 103 -1.64 -19.70 1.03
C GLU A 103 -2.61 -19.31 2.16
N LEU A 104 -2.80 -18.01 2.42
CA LEU A 104 -3.80 -17.56 3.39
C LEU A 104 -5.23 -17.95 2.98
N SER A 105 -5.56 -17.87 1.69
CA SER A 105 -6.88 -18.26 1.16
C SER A 105 -7.16 -19.76 1.38
N LEU A 106 -6.12 -20.59 1.37
CA LEU A 106 -6.21 -22.03 1.62
C LEU A 106 -6.19 -22.40 3.11
N GLY A 107 -6.10 -21.41 4.01
CA GLY A 107 -5.97 -21.61 5.45
C GLY A 107 -4.55 -21.94 5.93
N ASN A 108 -3.55 -21.88 5.04
CA ASN A 108 -2.15 -22.11 5.36
C ASN A 108 -1.47 -20.85 5.94
N LYS A 109 -0.21 -20.98 6.34
CA LYS A 109 0.62 -19.83 6.73
C LYS A 109 0.97 -19.01 5.50
N GLY A 110 0.70 -17.71 5.55
CA GLY A 110 1.06 -16.76 4.51
C GLY A 110 1.10 -15.34 5.05
N GLU A 111 1.15 -14.38 4.16
CA GLU A 111 1.23 -12.95 4.47
C GLU A 111 0.50 -12.16 3.38
N CYS A 112 -0.38 -11.23 3.77
CA CYS A 112 -1.05 -10.33 2.84
C CYS A 112 -1.32 -8.99 3.53
N PHE A 113 -1.19 -7.91 2.78
CA PHE A 113 -1.49 -6.57 3.24
C PHE A 113 -2.85 -6.15 2.69
N PRO A 114 -3.84 -5.86 3.56
CA PRO A 114 -5.11 -5.34 3.09
C PRO A 114 -4.95 -4.01 2.33
N LEU A 115 -5.85 -3.79 1.37
CA LEU A 115 -5.65 -2.78 0.34
C LEU A 115 -5.59 -1.34 0.89
N LEU A 116 -6.37 -1.04 1.94
CA LEU A 116 -6.52 0.31 2.47
C LEU A 116 -5.58 0.63 3.64
N ILE A 117 -4.66 -0.25 4.05
CA ILE A 117 -3.80 0.02 5.22
C ILE A 117 -2.97 1.31 5.05
N LYS A 118 -2.53 1.63 3.82
CA LYS A 118 -1.81 2.88 3.54
C LYS A 118 -2.74 4.10 3.72
N ASN A 119 -3.99 4.00 3.28
CA ASN A 119 -4.98 5.06 3.44
C ASN A 119 -5.32 5.29 4.92
N VAL A 120 -5.56 4.22 5.69
CA VAL A 120 -5.76 4.28 7.14
C VAL A 120 -4.57 4.93 7.83
N PHE A 121 -3.35 4.50 7.48
CA PHE A 121 -2.13 5.08 8.01
C PHE A 121 -2.06 6.59 7.77
N MET A 122 -2.21 7.05 6.53
CA MET A 122 -2.14 8.47 6.18
C MET A 122 -3.25 9.30 6.86
N GLN A 123 -4.50 8.82 6.85
CA GLN A 123 -5.61 9.50 7.52
C GLN A 123 -5.40 9.60 9.04
N THR A 124 -4.87 8.55 9.67
CA THR A 124 -4.55 8.54 11.10
C THR A 124 -3.45 9.55 11.44
N LEU A 125 -2.39 9.63 10.63
CA LEU A 125 -1.34 10.63 10.83
C LEU A 125 -1.85 12.06 10.70
N ASP A 126 -2.74 12.34 9.74
CA ASP A 126 -3.36 13.66 9.62
C ASP A 126 -4.22 14.01 10.84
N LYS A 127 -5.01 13.06 11.38
CA LYS A 127 -5.78 13.24 12.62
C LYS A 127 -4.87 13.56 13.81
N LEU A 128 -3.74 12.85 13.92
CA LEU A 128 -2.76 13.03 14.99
C LEU A 128 -1.81 14.23 14.76
N LYS A 129 -1.93 14.91 13.61
CA LYS A 129 -1.07 16.03 13.19
C LYS A 129 0.42 15.66 13.17
N VAL A 130 0.72 14.41 12.80
CA VAL A 130 2.08 13.93 12.57
C VAL A 130 2.55 14.39 11.19
N PRO A 131 3.70 15.07 11.07
CA PRO A 131 4.16 15.57 9.79
C PRO A 131 4.58 14.43 8.87
N LEU A 132 4.03 14.43 7.65
CA LEU A 132 4.31 13.46 6.60
C LEU A 132 4.68 14.17 5.31
N ILE A 133 5.60 13.56 4.55
CA ILE A 133 5.82 13.81 3.13
C ILE A 133 5.88 12.49 2.37
N GLN A 134 5.36 12.49 1.14
CA GLN A 134 5.63 11.43 0.17
C GLN A 134 6.62 11.93 -0.89
N CYS A 135 7.68 11.16 -1.13
CA CYS A 135 8.64 11.45 -2.19
C CYS A 135 7.98 11.30 -3.56
N ILE A 136 8.57 11.92 -4.59
CA ILE A 136 8.13 11.73 -5.97
C ILE A 136 8.55 10.36 -6.50
N GLU A 137 9.78 9.96 -6.19
CA GLU A 137 10.34 8.63 -6.45
C GLU A 137 10.74 7.97 -5.11
N GLU A 138 11.88 7.31 -5.04
CA GLU A 138 12.31 6.54 -3.87
C GLU A 138 12.68 7.44 -2.67
N ALA A 139 12.39 6.98 -1.45
CA ALA A 139 12.62 7.78 -0.24
C ALA A 139 13.99 7.56 0.42
N ASP A 140 14.70 6.45 0.16
CA ASP A 140 15.88 6.04 0.93
C ASP A 140 16.97 7.11 1.02
N LEU A 141 17.37 7.68 -0.13
CA LEU A 141 18.39 8.74 -0.19
C LEU A 141 17.92 10.04 0.45
N GLU A 142 16.66 10.42 0.24
CA GLU A 142 16.07 11.63 0.83
C GLU A 142 15.94 11.51 2.36
N ILE A 143 15.58 10.32 2.87
CA ILE A 143 15.60 10.00 4.31
C ILE A 143 17.02 10.10 4.86
N ALA A 144 18.01 9.52 4.18
CA ALA A 144 19.41 9.56 4.60
C ALA A 144 19.96 11.00 4.63
N ALA A 145 19.64 11.79 3.60
CA ALA A 145 20.01 13.20 3.53
C ALA A 145 19.37 14.03 4.65
N LEU A 146 18.08 13.83 4.90
CA LEU A 146 17.33 14.50 5.98
C LEU A 146 17.90 14.14 7.36
N ALA A 147 18.20 12.86 7.59
CA ALA A 147 18.79 12.37 8.85
C ALA A 147 20.16 13.01 9.10
N LYS A 148 20.99 13.13 8.07
CA LYS A 148 22.29 13.80 8.11
C LYS A 148 22.16 15.29 8.40
N GLN A 149 21.22 15.97 7.74
CA GLN A 149 20.98 17.40 7.91
C GLN A 149 20.47 17.74 9.32
N TRP A 150 19.49 16.99 9.80
CA TRP A 150 18.86 17.24 11.10
C TRP A 150 19.56 16.59 12.28
N LYS A 151 20.58 15.76 12.02
CA LYS A 151 21.30 15.00 13.05
C LYS A 151 20.32 14.24 13.93
N CYS A 152 19.55 13.35 13.31
CA CYS A 152 18.59 12.51 14.02
C CYS A 152 18.54 11.10 13.43
N PRO A 153 18.16 10.10 14.24
CA PRO A 153 18.15 8.71 13.78
C PRO A 153 16.99 8.41 12.83
N VAL A 154 17.16 7.32 12.08
CA VAL A 154 16.13 6.74 11.21
C VAL A 154 15.54 5.49 11.86
N LEU A 155 14.22 5.37 11.89
CA LEU A 155 13.48 4.16 12.24
C LEU A 155 13.18 3.37 10.97
N SER A 156 13.93 2.29 10.71
CA SER A 156 13.72 1.42 9.54
C SER A 156 14.30 0.01 9.78
N ASN A 157 13.76 -0.98 9.08
CA ASN A 157 14.37 -2.30 8.90
C ASN A 157 15.00 -2.48 7.51
N ASP A 158 14.96 -1.48 6.62
CA ASP A 158 15.63 -1.58 5.33
C ASP A 158 17.14 -1.64 5.53
N SER A 159 17.75 -2.64 4.91
CA SER A 159 19.18 -2.88 5.03
C SER A 159 20.04 -1.88 4.27
N ASP A 160 19.48 -1.09 3.35
CA ASP A 160 20.23 -0.02 2.67
C ASP A 160 20.66 1.05 3.67
N PHE A 161 19.87 1.29 4.73
CA PHE A 161 20.27 2.22 5.79
C PHE A 161 21.54 1.78 6.53
N TYR A 162 21.81 0.48 6.65
CA TYR A 162 23.04 -0.02 7.29
C TYR A 162 24.32 0.29 6.51
N ILE A 163 24.18 0.73 5.25
CA ILE A 163 25.26 1.15 4.36
C ILE A 163 25.50 2.67 4.45
N PHE A 164 24.42 3.46 4.59
CA PHE A 164 24.52 4.90 4.71
C PHE A 164 25.31 5.32 5.96
N ASP A 165 26.19 6.31 5.76
CA ASP A 165 27.00 6.89 6.83
C ASP A 165 26.21 7.92 7.66
N LEU A 166 25.27 7.40 8.45
CA LEU A 166 24.39 8.19 9.31
C LEU A 166 24.98 8.32 10.72
N LYS A 167 25.35 9.54 11.10
CA LYS A 167 25.99 9.83 12.40
C LYS A 167 25.13 9.43 13.60
N GLU A 168 23.84 9.75 13.55
CA GLU A 168 22.88 9.36 14.60
C GLU A 168 22.34 7.95 14.39
N GLY A 169 22.76 7.25 13.34
CA GLY A 169 22.49 5.84 13.13
C GLY A 169 21.02 5.50 12.88
N ILE A 170 20.71 4.22 13.10
CA ILE A 170 19.41 3.62 12.79
C ILE A 170 18.88 2.95 14.05
N LEU A 171 17.57 3.02 14.23
CA LEU A 171 16.81 2.27 15.21
C LEU A 171 16.06 1.17 14.46
N PRO A 172 16.49 -0.10 14.54
CA PRO A 172 15.75 -1.19 13.91
C PRO A 172 14.37 -1.35 14.55
N ILE A 173 13.32 -1.42 13.73
CA ILE A 173 11.92 -1.45 14.19
C ILE A 173 11.68 -2.66 15.10
N GLU A 174 12.29 -3.81 14.79
CA GLU A 174 12.16 -5.06 15.57
C GLU A 174 12.58 -4.90 17.04
N HIS A 175 13.46 -3.94 17.32
CA HIS A 175 13.98 -3.69 18.65
C HIS A 175 13.38 -2.47 19.33
N PHE A 176 12.57 -1.68 18.61
CA PHE A 176 11.99 -0.44 19.13
C PHE A 176 10.78 -0.77 20.02
N LEU A 177 10.98 -0.84 21.34
CA LEU A 177 9.98 -1.34 22.30
C LEU A 177 8.89 -0.31 22.66
N TRP A 178 8.25 0.25 21.65
CA TRP A 178 7.28 1.34 21.78
C TRP A 178 6.04 1.00 22.62
N LYS A 179 5.60 -0.28 22.65
CA LYS A 179 4.50 -0.74 23.52
C LYS A 179 4.84 -0.72 25.02
N LYS A 180 6.13 -0.70 25.35
CA LYS A 180 6.65 -0.83 26.72
C LYS A 180 7.50 0.39 27.08
N ALA A 181 6.98 1.59 26.80
CA ALA A 181 7.62 2.83 27.26
C ALA A 181 7.85 2.76 28.78
N ARG A 182 9.06 3.09 29.22
CA ARG A 182 9.49 2.99 30.62
C ARG A 182 9.73 4.36 31.19
N VAL A 183 9.56 4.50 32.51
CA VAL A 183 9.86 5.73 33.24
C VAL A 183 11.25 5.63 33.87
N ASN A 184 12.06 6.67 33.68
CA ASN A 184 13.32 6.82 34.41
C ASN A 184 13.00 7.19 35.87
N LYS A 185 13.38 6.32 36.81
CA LYS A 185 13.08 6.53 38.25
C LYS A 185 13.67 7.81 38.85
N LYS A 186 14.73 8.37 38.26
CA LYS A 186 15.40 9.57 38.78
C LYS A 186 14.79 10.85 38.23
N SER A 187 14.52 10.90 36.93
CA SER A 187 14.02 12.11 36.28
C SER A 187 12.51 12.12 36.08
N ASN A 188 11.84 10.98 36.31
CA ASN A 188 10.41 10.75 36.05
C ASN A 188 10.01 10.88 34.57
N GLU A 189 10.98 10.81 33.67
CA GLU A 189 10.75 10.98 32.23
C GLU A 189 10.57 9.63 31.53
N LYS A 190 9.65 9.57 30.56
CA LYS A 190 9.42 8.36 29.76
C LYS A 190 10.44 8.21 28.64
N TYR A 191 10.78 6.97 28.32
CA TYR A 191 11.67 6.62 27.20
C TYR A 191 11.26 5.29 26.56
N ILE A 192 11.71 5.10 25.33
CA ILE A 192 11.57 3.84 24.59
C ILE A 192 12.92 3.12 24.58
N SER A 193 12.96 1.90 25.11
CA SER A 193 14.13 1.02 24.97
C SER A 193 14.23 0.53 23.52
N THR A 194 15.41 0.63 22.93
CA THR A 194 15.68 0.14 21.58
C THR A 194 17.12 -0.33 21.41
N LYS A 195 17.39 -1.01 20.29
CA LYS A 195 18.73 -1.17 19.75
C LYS A 195 19.06 -0.01 18.80
N HIS A 196 20.35 0.28 18.69
CA HIS A 196 20.92 1.34 17.87
C HIS A 196 22.09 0.80 17.05
N TYR A 197 22.05 1.05 15.74
CA TYR A 197 23.13 0.72 14.82
C TYR A 197 23.88 1.96 14.37
N ARG A 198 25.21 1.85 14.27
CA ARG A 198 26.09 2.81 13.62
C ARG A 198 27.13 2.06 12.77
N VAL A 199 27.41 2.56 11.58
CA VAL A 199 28.40 1.96 10.66
C VAL A 199 29.78 1.80 11.30
N GLU A 200 30.17 2.70 12.20
CA GLU A 200 31.43 2.58 12.94
C GLU A 200 31.53 1.29 13.74
N ARG A 201 30.41 0.77 14.27
CA ARG A 201 30.40 -0.49 15.03
C ARG A 201 30.66 -1.69 14.13
N LEU A 202 30.07 -1.69 12.94
CA LEU A 202 30.34 -2.71 11.93
C LEU A 202 31.81 -2.64 11.50
N CYS A 203 32.29 -1.48 11.10
CA CYS A 203 33.66 -1.26 10.65
C CYS A 203 34.71 -1.63 11.72
N ALA A 204 34.48 -1.27 12.99
CA ALA A 204 35.37 -1.63 14.10
C ALA A 204 35.52 -3.15 14.26
N SER A 205 34.46 -3.92 13.96
CA SER A 205 34.48 -5.38 14.01
C SER A 205 35.34 -6.02 12.91
N PHE A 206 35.81 -5.23 11.93
CA PHE A 206 36.59 -5.67 10.78
C PHE A 206 37.87 -4.85 10.62
N ASN A 207 38.68 -4.78 11.69
CA ASN A 207 39.96 -4.07 11.71
C ASN A 207 39.84 -2.58 11.30
N ASN A 208 38.82 -1.89 11.83
CA ASN A 208 38.51 -0.50 11.50
C ASN A 208 38.38 -0.27 9.98
N MET A 209 37.67 -1.16 9.29
CA MET A 209 37.44 -1.09 7.85
C MET A 209 36.95 0.31 7.44
N ASN A 210 37.52 0.86 6.37
CA ASN A 210 37.11 2.16 5.88
C ASN A 210 35.65 2.12 5.41
N LYS A 211 34.78 2.98 5.98
CA LYS A 211 33.34 3.01 5.68
C LYS A 211 33.01 3.32 4.22
N VAL A 212 33.92 3.96 3.47
CA VAL A 212 33.76 4.19 2.01
C VAL A 212 33.69 2.89 1.20
N LEU A 213 34.00 1.75 1.82
CA LEU A 213 33.91 0.42 1.20
C LEU A 213 32.52 -0.21 1.32
N LEU A 214 31.63 0.33 2.16
CA LEU A 214 30.31 -0.24 2.39
C LEU A 214 29.40 -0.21 1.15
N PRO A 215 29.41 0.83 0.29
CA PRO A 215 28.71 0.78 -0.99
C PRO A 215 29.21 -0.34 -1.91
N VAL A 216 30.54 -0.57 -1.96
CA VAL A 216 31.12 -1.70 -2.71
C VAL A 216 30.65 -3.02 -2.12
N PHE A 217 30.64 -3.15 -0.79
CA PHE A 217 30.11 -4.31 -0.09
C PHE A 217 28.65 -4.60 -0.47
N ALA A 218 27.79 -3.57 -0.47
CA ALA A 218 26.38 -3.69 -0.81
C ALA A 218 26.19 -4.26 -2.23
N CYS A 219 26.91 -3.71 -3.21
CA CYS A 219 26.83 -4.18 -4.59
C CYS A 219 27.30 -5.64 -4.73
N LEU A 220 28.43 -6.01 -4.11
CA LEU A 220 29.01 -7.35 -4.20
C LEU A 220 28.20 -8.43 -3.48
N LEU A 221 27.46 -8.05 -2.43
CA LEU A 221 26.58 -8.96 -1.72
C LEU A 221 25.27 -9.21 -2.51
N GLY A 222 24.84 -8.23 -3.28
CA GLY A 222 23.57 -8.20 -4.00
C GLY A 222 22.60 -7.22 -3.33
N ASN A 223 22.14 -6.25 -4.11
CA ASN A 223 21.16 -5.24 -3.69
C ASN A 223 20.13 -5.03 -4.81
N ASP A 224 19.23 -4.05 -4.65
CA ASP A 224 18.15 -3.81 -5.59
C ASP A 224 18.60 -3.31 -6.98
N TYR A 225 19.88 -2.93 -7.11
CA TYR A 225 20.44 -2.29 -8.31
C TYR A 225 21.46 -3.15 -9.04
N THR A 226 22.05 -4.16 -8.38
CA THR A 226 23.17 -4.92 -8.93
C THR A 226 23.05 -6.41 -8.64
N ASN A 227 23.37 -7.22 -9.65
CA ASN A 227 23.37 -8.69 -9.57
C ASN A 227 24.79 -9.26 -9.57
N LEU A 228 25.61 -8.86 -8.59
CA LEU A 228 27.03 -9.23 -8.50
C LEU A 228 27.32 -10.32 -7.45
N GLN A 229 26.29 -10.91 -6.85
CA GLN A 229 26.42 -11.87 -5.76
C GLN A 229 27.30 -13.09 -6.06
N ASN A 230 27.35 -13.49 -7.33
CA ASN A 230 27.93 -14.76 -7.77
C ASN A 230 29.29 -14.59 -8.46
N ILE A 231 29.91 -13.41 -8.42
CA ILE A 231 31.20 -13.18 -9.10
C ILE A 231 32.38 -13.89 -8.41
N TYR A 232 32.26 -14.17 -7.11
CA TYR A 232 33.31 -14.80 -6.31
C TYR A 232 32.74 -15.51 -5.07
N ARG A 233 33.46 -16.52 -4.57
CA ARG A 233 33.09 -17.26 -3.34
C ARG A 233 33.70 -16.59 -2.11
N TRP A 234 33.00 -15.59 -1.57
CA TRP A 234 33.46 -14.76 -0.45
C TRP A 234 33.62 -15.54 0.86
N GLU A 235 32.90 -16.66 1.03
CA GLU A 235 32.93 -17.52 2.22
C GLU A 235 34.34 -18.02 2.54
N ARG A 236 35.22 -18.08 1.53
CA ARG A 236 36.63 -18.50 1.67
C ARG A 236 37.48 -17.57 2.54
N HIS A 237 37.03 -16.34 2.76
CA HIS A 237 37.71 -15.35 3.59
C HIS A 237 37.09 -15.23 4.98
N SER A 238 36.08 -16.04 5.29
CA SER A 238 35.43 -16.08 6.59
C SER A 238 36.27 -16.86 7.60
N ASN A 239 36.34 -16.38 8.84
CA ASN A 239 36.94 -17.12 9.95
C ASN A 239 35.96 -18.12 10.60
N GLY A 240 34.69 -18.11 10.17
CA GLY A 240 33.64 -19.00 10.68
C GLY A 240 32.83 -19.67 9.57
N ALA A 241 32.28 -20.85 9.88
CA ALA A 241 31.31 -21.53 9.02
C ALA A 241 29.87 -21.14 9.42
N GLY A 242 28.94 -21.20 8.47
CA GLY A 242 27.50 -21.05 8.74
C GLY A 242 26.76 -20.13 7.78
N LYS A 243 25.50 -19.84 8.11
CA LYS A 243 24.55 -19.08 7.27
C LYS A 243 25.09 -17.73 6.79
N PHE A 244 25.95 -17.09 7.57
CA PHE A 244 26.48 -15.75 7.29
C PHE A 244 27.95 -15.73 6.83
N ALA A 245 28.55 -16.88 6.54
CA ALA A 245 29.97 -16.97 6.12
C ALA A 245 30.27 -16.10 4.89
N ARG A 246 29.30 -15.95 3.98
CA ARG A 246 29.44 -15.12 2.78
C ARG A 246 29.62 -13.64 3.13
N ILE A 247 28.81 -13.13 4.05
CA ILE A 247 28.83 -11.74 4.50
C ILE A 247 30.11 -11.47 5.29
N ASP A 248 30.42 -12.33 6.26
CA ASP A 248 31.60 -12.18 7.11
C ASP A 248 32.91 -12.26 6.30
N GLY A 249 32.97 -13.20 5.34
CA GLY A 249 34.11 -13.34 4.44
C GLY A 249 34.27 -12.15 3.49
N LEU A 250 33.17 -11.61 2.94
CA LEU A 250 33.24 -10.42 2.09
C LEU A 250 33.75 -9.19 2.87
N LEU A 251 33.24 -8.95 4.08
CA LEU A 251 33.70 -7.85 4.95
C LEU A 251 35.17 -8.02 5.34
N SER A 252 35.58 -9.26 5.68
CA SER A 252 36.98 -9.59 6.00
C SER A 252 37.93 -9.45 4.80
N TRP A 253 37.43 -9.65 3.58
CA TRP A 253 38.21 -9.45 2.36
C TRP A 253 38.35 -7.97 1.99
N LEU A 254 37.24 -7.21 2.12
CA LEU A 254 37.19 -5.78 1.85
C LEU A 254 38.01 -4.96 2.85
N SER A 255 38.08 -5.38 4.12
CA SER A 255 38.88 -4.68 5.15
C SER A 255 40.37 -4.58 4.84
N LYS A 256 40.87 -5.36 3.88
CA LYS A 256 42.25 -5.31 3.38
C LYS A 256 42.49 -4.19 2.36
N SER A 257 41.43 -3.54 1.87
CA SER A 257 41.50 -2.40 0.94
C SER A 257 41.45 -1.07 1.68
N GLN A 258 42.17 -0.06 1.21
CA GLN A 258 42.21 1.27 1.85
C GLN A 258 41.24 2.28 1.21
N SER A 259 40.87 2.07 -0.06
CA SER A 259 40.03 2.98 -0.84
C SER A 259 39.02 2.23 -1.71
N GLN A 260 37.94 2.94 -2.08
CA GLN A 260 36.91 2.44 -2.98
C GLN A 260 37.50 1.99 -4.33
N ASN A 261 38.30 2.83 -4.97
CA ASN A 261 38.95 2.49 -6.25
C ASN A 261 39.89 1.29 -6.14
N GLY A 262 40.63 1.17 -5.01
CA GLY A 262 41.47 0.01 -4.75
C GLY A 262 40.66 -1.28 -4.57
N ALA A 263 39.51 -1.21 -3.89
CA ALA A 263 38.61 -2.35 -3.75
C ALA A 263 38.02 -2.78 -5.10
N ILE A 264 37.55 -1.82 -5.92
CA ILE A 264 37.04 -2.09 -7.27
C ILE A 264 38.14 -2.76 -8.12
N HIS A 265 39.37 -2.23 -8.10
CA HIS A 265 40.48 -2.84 -8.82
C HIS A 265 40.70 -4.31 -8.43
N ARG A 266 40.74 -4.61 -7.12
CA ARG A 266 40.91 -5.97 -6.60
C ARG A 266 39.76 -6.90 -6.99
N VAL A 267 38.53 -6.40 -7.09
CA VAL A 267 37.40 -7.20 -7.61
C VAL A 267 37.63 -7.56 -9.08
N LEU A 268 38.03 -6.58 -9.90
CA LEU A 268 38.25 -6.79 -11.33
C LEU A 268 39.42 -7.73 -11.64
N GLU A 269 40.40 -7.85 -10.74
CA GLU A 269 41.48 -8.85 -10.82
C GLU A 269 40.97 -10.30 -10.68
N LEU A 270 39.83 -10.52 -10.01
CA LEU A 270 39.24 -11.86 -9.83
C LEU A 270 38.55 -12.37 -11.11
N ILE A 271 38.25 -11.48 -12.05
CA ILE A 271 37.56 -11.79 -13.30
C ILE A 271 38.61 -12.04 -14.38
N ARG A 272 38.45 -13.09 -15.19
CA ARG A 272 39.38 -13.38 -16.31
C ARG A 272 38.92 -12.74 -17.61
N ASP A 273 37.62 -12.79 -17.87
CA ASP A 273 36.98 -12.27 -19.08
C ASP A 273 36.99 -10.73 -19.07
N ARG A 274 37.54 -10.13 -20.14
CA ARG A 274 37.64 -8.67 -20.28
C ARG A 274 36.27 -7.99 -20.42
N LYS A 275 35.35 -8.55 -21.20
CA LYS A 275 34.03 -7.96 -21.40
C LYS A 275 33.26 -7.95 -20.08
N LYS A 276 33.32 -9.06 -19.34
CA LYS A 276 32.72 -9.17 -18.01
C LYS A 276 33.34 -8.21 -16.99
N LYS A 277 34.63 -7.88 -17.12
CA LYS A 277 35.25 -6.86 -16.25
C LYS A 277 34.62 -5.49 -16.45
N ASP A 278 34.40 -5.09 -17.70
CA ASP A 278 33.82 -3.79 -18.01
C ASP A 278 32.36 -3.72 -17.51
N GLU A 279 31.56 -4.76 -17.75
CA GLU A 279 30.19 -4.89 -17.21
C GLU A 279 30.15 -4.81 -15.67
N VAL A 280 31.03 -5.53 -14.97
CA VAL A 280 31.09 -5.49 -13.49
C VAL A 280 31.57 -4.14 -12.98
N ARG A 281 32.51 -3.49 -13.68
CA ARG A 281 32.97 -2.14 -13.31
C ARG A 281 31.83 -1.14 -13.41
N GLU A 282 31.08 -1.14 -14.51
CA GLU A 282 29.95 -0.23 -14.71
C GLU A 282 28.87 -0.47 -13.64
N ALA A 283 28.48 -1.73 -13.43
CA ALA A 283 27.51 -2.10 -12.40
C ALA A 283 27.95 -1.66 -10.98
N LEU A 284 29.24 -1.80 -10.64
CA LEU A 284 29.77 -1.32 -9.36
C LEU A 284 29.68 0.20 -9.25
N LEU A 285 30.11 0.94 -10.28
CA LEU A 285 30.10 2.41 -10.25
C LEU A 285 28.68 2.96 -10.18
N GLU A 286 27.73 2.35 -10.86
CA GLU A 286 26.31 2.70 -10.78
C GLU A 286 25.74 2.38 -9.39
N GLY A 287 25.88 1.15 -8.91
CA GLY A 287 25.33 0.76 -7.61
C GLY A 287 25.95 1.48 -6.40
N ILE A 288 27.19 1.95 -6.52
CA ILE A 288 27.83 2.78 -5.48
C ILE A 288 27.16 4.16 -5.39
N LYS A 289 26.83 4.78 -6.53
CA LYS A 289 26.15 6.09 -6.56
C LYS A 289 24.80 6.05 -5.84
N GLU A 290 24.11 4.91 -5.87
CA GLU A 290 22.84 4.71 -5.16
C GLU A 290 22.97 4.80 -3.63
N HIS A 291 24.19 4.72 -3.09
CA HIS A 291 24.48 4.86 -1.66
C HIS A 291 25.17 6.19 -1.31
N GLU A 292 25.40 7.06 -2.30
CA GLU A 292 26.02 8.37 -2.09
C GLU A 292 24.95 9.39 -1.66
N ILE A 293 24.98 9.76 -0.38
CA ILE A 293 24.06 10.76 0.17
C ILE A 293 24.39 12.14 -0.45
N THR A 294 23.58 12.54 -1.43
CA THR A 294 23.53 13.90 -1.96
C THR A 294 22.68 14.79 -1.05
N GLY A 295 22.75 16.12 -1.21
CA GLY A 295 21.87 17.02 -0.46
C GLY A 295 20.40 16.74 -0.78
N GLY A 296 19.54 16.71 0.23
CA GLY A 296 18.11 16.42 0.09
C GLY A 296 17.24 17.68 0.10
N SER A 297 16.01 17.55 -0.38
CA SER A 297 15.05 18.66 -0.50
C SER A 297 13.95 18.64 0.56
N LEU A 298 13.74 17.50 1.24
CA LEU A 298 12.61 17.29 2.16
C LEU A 298 12.58 18.25 3.35
N ALA A 299 13.73 18.73 3.83
CA ALA A 299 13.79 19.63 4.97
C ALA A 299 12.97 20.91 4.73
N GLN A 300 13.06 21.48 3.52
CA GLN A 300 12.33 22.70 3.16
C GLN A 300 10.81 22.47 3.15
N PHE A 301 10.36 21.27 2.75
CA PHE A 301 8.95 20.92 2.78
C PHE A 301 8.42 20.82 4.20
N PHE A 302 9.17 20.23 5.14
CA PHE A 302 8.74 20.16 6.54
C PHE A 302 8.65 21.54 7.21
N ASP A 303 9.47 22.50 6.80
CA ASP A 303 9.46 23.86 7.34
C ASP A 303 8.39 24.76 6.71
N SER A 304 8.23 24.71 5.37
CA SER A 304 7.44 25.70 4.61
C SER A 304 6.35 25.11 3.72
N LYS A 305 6.22 23.77 3.65
CA LYS A 305 5.35 23.06 2.69
C LYS A 305 5.62 23.40 1.22
N THR A 306 6.82 23.87 0.92
CA THR A 306 7.27 24.10 -0.46
C THR A 306 7.42 22.76 -1.18
N PRO A 307 6.71 22.53 -2.30
CA PRO A 307 6.82 21.27 -3.06
C PRO A 307 8.26 20.95 -3.46
N THR A 308 8.59 19.67 -3.50
CA THR A 308 9.92 19.21 -3.93
C THR A 308 10.10 19.43 -5.43
N ALA A 309 11.29 19.83 -5.84
CA ALA A 309 11.63 19.94 -7.26
C ALA A 309 11.62 18.55 -7.92
N CYS A 310 11.00 18.45 -9.10
CA CYS A 310 11.05 17.26 -9.93
C CYS A 310 12.19 17.37 -10.96
N THR A 311 12.73 16.24 -11.38
CA THR A 311 13.81 16.17 -12.38
C THR A 311 13.42 15.24 -13.54
N GLY A 312 14.15 15.36 -14.64
CA GLY A 312 13.96 14.49 -15.81
C GLY A 312 12.54 14.53 -16.37
N PRO A 313 11.90 13.38 -16.64
CA PRO A 313 10.57 13.34 -17.28
C PRO A 313 9.45 13.90 -16.40
N LEU A 314 9.72 14.20 -15.12
CA LEU A 314 8.74 14.69 -14.16
C LEU A 314 8.82 16.21 -13.96
N GLN A 315 9.76 16.91 -14.61
CA GLN A 315 9.96 18.35 -14.45
C GLN A 315 8.72 19.18 -14.84
N ASP A 316 7.91 18.66 -15.77
CA ASP A 316 6.73 19.34 -16.34
C ASP A 316 5.43 19.01 -15.60
N LEU A 317 5.51 18.24 -14.50
CA LEU A 317 4.35 17.95 -13.67
C LEU A 317 3.68 19.24 -13.17
N PRO A 318 2.33 19.32 -13.20
CA PRO A 318 1.63 20.47 -12.67
C PRO A 318 1.95 20.68 -11.18
N ALA A 319 2.18 21.93 -10.77
CA ALA A 319 2.58 22.24 -9.39
C ALA A 319 1.55 21.76 -8.34
N TRP A 320 0.25 21.78 -8.69
CA TRP A 320 -0.79 21.24 -7.82
C TRP A 320 -0.64 19.73 -7.64
N THR A 321 -0.28 18.99 -8.68
CA THR A 321 -0.03 17.54 -8.66
C THR A 321 1.15 17.21 -7.76
N VAL A 322 2.28 17.90 -7.94
CA VAL A 322 3.49 17.73 -7.10
C VAL A 322 3.16 18.00 -5.63
N LYS A 323 2.42 19.08 -5.35
CA LYS A 323 1.97 19.39 -3.99
C LYS A 323 1.10 18.28 -3.39
N HIS A 324 0.11 17.76 -4.13
CA HIS A 324 -0.76 16.70 -3.63
C HIS A 324 -0.03 15.36 -3.46
N LEU A 325 0.93 15.06 -4.33
CA LEU A 325 1.83 13.93 -4.14
C LEU A 325 2.64 14.10 -2.86
N ASN A 326 3.34 15.23 -2.67
CA ASN A 326 4.13 15.45 -1.45
C ASN A 326 3.28 15.43 -0.17
N GLU A 327 2.05 15.91 -0.21
CA GLU A 327 1.11 15.85 0.92
C GLU A 327 0.49 14.46 1.15
N GLY A 328 0.79 13.45 0.32
CA GLY A 328 0.22 12.11 0.40
C GLY A 328 -1.28 12.05 0.02
N LYS A 329 -1.80 13.13 -0.58
CA LYS A 329 -3.20 13.25 -1.04
C LYS A 329 -3.44 12.66 -2.41
N MET A 330 -2.37 12.26 -3.12
CA MET A 330 -2.43 11.63 -4.43
C MET A 330 -1.56 10.38 -4.43
N GLY A 331 -2.04 9.30 -5.06
CA GLY A 331 -1.29 8.05 -5.11
C GLY A 331 -0.09 8.12 -6.04
N SER A 332 1.02 7.51 -5.64
CA SER A 332 2.25 7.48 -6.45
C SER A 332 2.16 6.63 -7.72
N PHE A 333 1.10 5.82 -7.87
CA PHE A 333 0.81 5.12 -9.12
C PHE A 333 0.70 6.08 -10.31
N LEU A 334 0.34 7.36 -10.07
CA LEU A 334 0.28 8.38 -11.11
C LEU A 334 1.63 8.59 -11.80
N ILE A 335 2.73 8.53 -11.04
CA ILE A 335 4.10 8.62 -11.59
C ILE A 335 4.38 7.42 -12.51
N ASN A 336 4.00 6.22 -12.08
CA ASN A 336 4.19 5.01 -12.89
C ASN A 336 3.36 5.05 -14.17
N ILE A 337 2.12 5.55 -14.12
CA ILE A 337 1.28 5.71 -15.33
C ILE A 337 1.89 6.73 -16.29
N LEU A 338 2.29 7.90 -15.79
CA LEU A 338 2.82 8.97 -16.62
C LEU A 338 4.15 8.60 -17.28
N VAL A 339 5.07 8.00 -16.53
CA VAL A 339 6.45 7.77 -16.98
C VAL A 339 6.65 6.37 -17.54
N LEU A 340 6.13 5.36 -16.83
CA LEU A 340 6.41 3.95 -17.12
C LEU A 340 5.29 3.25 -17.89
N LYS A 341 4.09 3.86 -17.94
CA LYS A 341 2.87 3.33 -18.57
C LYS A 341 2.49 1.93 -18.08
N TRP A 342 2.78 1.62 -16.82
CA TRP A 342 2.33 0.38 -16.19
C TRP A 342 1.85 0.57 -14.76
N VAL A 343 1.00 -0.35 -14.30
CA VAL A 343 0.52 -0.42 -12.91
C VAL A 343 0.55 -1.87 -12.43
N LYS A 344 0.90 -2.10 -11.16
CA LYS A 344 0.87 -3.42 -10.53
C LYS A 344 -0.34 -3.49 -9.60
N MET A 345 -1.18 -4.48 -9.80
CA MET A 345 -2.32 -4.74 -8.92
C MET A 345 -1.85 -5.40 -7.63
N LEU A 346 -2.40 -4.96 -6.50
CA LEU A 346 -2.06 -5.53 -5.21
C LEU A 346 -2.79 -6.87 -5.02
N PRO A 347 -2.08 -7.96 -4.68
CA PRO A 347 -2.72 -9.24 -4.36
C PRO A 347 -3.56 -9.14 -3.09
N GLN A 348 -4.72 -9.79 -3.10
CA GLN A 348 -5.63 -9.88 -1.95
C GLN A 348 -5.85 -11.34 -1.57
N VAL A 349 -6.39 -11.59 -0.36
CA VAL A 349 -6.84 -12.93 0.03
C VAL A 349 -8.21 -13.18 -0.60
N GLU A 350 -8.23 -13.95 -1.68
CA GLU A 350 -9.41 -14.15 -2.51
C GLU A 350 -9.44 -15.53 -3.17
N HIS A 351 -10.43 -15.80 -4.02
CA HIS A 351 -10.58 -17.09 -4.68
C HIS A 351 -9.72 -17.19 -5.95
N PHE A 352 -8.51 -17.76 -5.85
CA PHE A 352 -7.52 -17.80 -6.95
C PHE A 352 -7.92 -18.59 -8.21
N LYS A 353 -8.96 -19.45 -8.16
CA LYS A 353 -9.51 -20.09 -9.38
C LYS A 353 -10.48 -19.20 -10.16
N ARG A 354 -10.84 -18.03 -9.64
CA ARG A 354 -11.65 -17.02 -10.33
C ARG A 354 -10.71 -15.97 -10.95
N PRO A 355 -11.21 -15.18 -11.93
CA PRO A 355 -10.51 -13.98 -12.38
C PRO A 355 -10.13 -13.06 -11.20
N SER A 356 -9.17 -12.15 -11.41
CA SER A 356 -8.70 -11.27 -10.35
C SER A 356 -9.82 -10.40 -9.78
N SER A 357 -9.86 -10.22 -8.46
CA SER A 357 -10.78 -9.26 -7.83
C SER A 357 -10.58 -7.83 -8.34
N ASN A 358 -9.41 -7.51 -8.88
CA ASN A 358 -9.11 -6.22 -9.47
C ASN A 358 -9.75 -6.00 -10.85
N GLU A 359 -10.31 -7.03 -11.50
CA GLU A 359 -11.00 -6.85 -12.77
C GLU A 359 -12.27 -6.01 -12.62
N THR A 360 -12.99 -6.14 -11.50
CA THR A 360 -14.23 -5.40 -11.24
C THR A 360 -14.03 -3.88 -11.28
N SER A 361 -12.86 -3.40 -10.85
CA SER A 361 -12.53 -1.98 -10.81
C SER A 361 -11.85 -1.47 -12.09
N ARG A 362 -11.65 -2.32 -13.12
CA ARG A 362 -11.02 -1.93 -14.39
C ARG A 362 -11.71 -0.75 -15.08
N PRO A 363 -13.06 -0.68 -15.19
CA PRO A 363 -13.71 0.47 -15.83
C PRO A 363 -13.34 1.81 -15.17
N ILE A 364 -13.22 1.82 -13.83
CA ILE A 364 -12.80 3.01 -13.08
C ILE A 364 -11.40 3.43 -13.50
N ARG A 365 -10.48 2.46 -13.61
CA ARG A 365 -9.09 2.69 -14.03
C ARG A 365 -8.97 3.19 -15.46
N GLN A 366 -9.76 2.69 -16.39
CA GLN A 366 -9.71 3.11 -17.79
C GLN A 366 -9.95 4.62 -17.94
N VAL A 367 -10.94 5.17 -17.25
CA VAL A 367 -11.20 6.62 -17.22
C VAL A 367 -10.08 7.36 -16.50
N LEU A 368 -9.58 6.83 -15.38
CA LEU A 368 -8.43 7.40 -14.67
C LEU A 368 -7.19 7.50 -15.57
N TYR A 369 -6.88 6.45 -16.34
CA TYR A 369 -5.78 6.45 -17.32
C TYR A 369 -6.03 7.48 -18.42
N GLY A 370 -7.27 7.60 -18.90
CA GLY A 370 -7.65 8.61 -19.88
C GLY A 370 -7.40 10.04 -19.40
N LEU A 371 -7.78 10.36 -18.16
CA LEU A 371 -7.54 11.66 -17.54
C LEU A 371 -6.05 11.99 -17.37
N ILE A 372 -5.22 10.96 -17.16
CA ILE A 372 -3.76 11.12 -16.99
C ILE A 372 -3.05 11.26 -18.35
N LEU A 373 -3.40 10.43 -19.34
CA LEU A 373 -2.59 10.25 -20.56
C LEU A 373 -3.13 10.95 -21.80
N LEU A 374 -4.45 11.11 -21.94
CA LEU A 374 -5.05 11.54 -23.22
C LEU A 374 -5.20 13.05 -23.36
N GLY A 375 -5.12 13.81 -22.26
CA GLY A 375 -5.26 15.27 -22.29
C GLY A 375 -4.12 15.99 -23.03
N GLU A 376 -2.90 15.44 -23.01
CA GLU A 376 -1.70 16.07 -23.60
C GLU A 376 -1.54 15.76 -25.09
N GLN A 377 -1.96 14.57 -25.54
CA GLN A 377 -1.77 14.11 -26.93
C GLN A 377 -2.60 14.94 -27.94
N GLN A 378 -3.75 15.47 -27.53
CA GLN A 378 -4.69 16.17 -28.44
C GLN A 378 -4.25 17.58 -28.88
N MET A 379 -3.31 18.23 -28.17
CA MET A 379 -2.83 19.58 -28.54
C MET A 379 -1.52 19.53 -29.33
N ALA A 380 -0.68 18.50 -29.14
CA ALA A 380 0.51 18.27 -29.94
C ALA A 380 0.13 17.95 -31.40
N ASP A 381 -0.94 17.17 -31.61
CA ASP A 381 -1.45 16.83 -32.94
C ASP A 381 -2.10 18.00 -33.68
N LYS A 382 -2.52 19.07 -32.99
CA LYS A 382 -3.00 20.30 -33.65
C LYS A 382 -1.88 21.21 -34.15
N HIS A 383 -0.66 21.10 -33.59
CA HIS A 383 0.49 21.91 -34.03
C HIS A 383 1.49 21.14 -34.89
N LEU A 384 1.38 19.81 -35.01
CA LEU A 384 2.33 18.99 -35.76
C LEU A 384 1.70 17.99 -36.75
N LEU A 385 0.56 18.31 -37.36
CA LEU A 385 0.04 17.54 -38.50
C LEU A 385 0.09 18.34 -39.80
N ALA A 386 1.31 18.53 -40.29
CA ALA A 386 1.60 18.71 -41.72
C ALA A 386 2.77 17.82 -42.16
N ALA A 387 2.96 16.62 -41.57
CA ALA A 387 3.83 15.58 -42.13
C ALA A 387 3.72 14.25 -41.37
N LYS A 388 2.57 13.57 -41.49
CA LYS A 388 2.43 12.10 -41.60
C LYS A 388 0.96 11.74 -41.46
N ALA A 389 0.37 11.29 -42.56
CA ALA A 389 -0.89 10.59 -42.52
C ALA A 389 -0.65 9.21 -41.88
N SER A 390 -0.89 9.08 -40.58
CA SER A 390 -1.12 7.81 -39.93
C SER A 390 -2.63 7.60 -39.80
N THR A 391 -3.10 6.58 -40.49
CA THR A 391 -4.45 6.04 -40.40
C THR A 391 -4.67 5.38 -39.04
N GLY A 392 -5.64 5.86 -38.26
CA GLY A 392 -6.19 5.16 -37.08
C GLY A 392 -6.27 6.06 -35.85
N THR A 393 -7.40 6.00 -35.14
CA THR A 393 -7.58 6.63 -33.81
C THR A 393 -6.50 6.10 -32.85
N ASP A 394 -5.51 6.91 -32.47
CA ASP A 394 -4.42 6.49 -31.57
C ASP A 394 -4.96 6.18 -30.17
N LYS A 395 -5.24 4.90 -29.92
CA LYS A 395 -5.60 4.40 -28.59
C LYS A 395 -4.34 4.36 -27.72
N CYS A 396 -4.44 4.88 -26.49
CA CYS A 396 -3.37 4.79 -25.50
C CYS A 396 -3.66 3.64 -24.52
N TYR A 397 -2.62 2.92 -24.10
CA TYR A 397 -2.73 1.75 -23.23
C TYR A 397 -1.79 1.88 -22.03
N VAL A 398 -2.20 1.24 -20.94
CA VAL A 398 -1.40 1.03 -19.73
C VAL A 398 -1.27 -0.47 -19.50
N THR A 399 -0.04 -0.95 -19.32
CA THR A 399 0.22 -2.35 -18.99
C THR A 399 -0.13 -2.61 -17.52
N GLU A 400 -1.15 -3.44 -17.26
CA GLU A 400 -1.49 -3.89 -15.90
C GLU A 400 -0.84 -5.23 -15.61
N PHE A 401 -0.07 -5.30 -14.52
CA PHE A 401 0.43 -6.57 -13.96
C PHE A 401 -0.51 -7.06 -12.86
N ASP A 402 -1.13 -8.21 -13.08
CA ASP A 402 -2.09 -8.81 -12.15
C ASP A 402 -2.03 -10.34 -12.22
N ARG A 403 -2.70 -11.01 -11.28
CA ARG A 403 -2.71 -12.47 -11.24
C ARG A 403 -3.60 -13.06 -12.34
N GLU A 404 -3.11 -14.10 -12.99
CA GLU A 404 -3.88 -15.08 -13.74
C GLU A 404 -3.66 -16.45 -13.08
N GLY A 405 -4.68 -16.90 -12.34
CA GLY A 405 -4.49 -17.98 -11.38
C GLY A 405 -3.41 -17.61 -10.36
N LEU A 406 -2.36 -18.42 -10.26
CA LEU A 406 -1.22 -18.20 -9.36
C LEU A 406 -0.06 -17.41 -10.00
N ASN A 407 -0.09 -17.17 -11.31
CA ASN A 407 1.00 -16.52 -12.03
C ASN A 407 0.72 -15.02 -12.14
N LEU A 408 1.76 -14.21 -12.03
CA LEU A 408 1.69 -12.79 -12.34
C LEU A 408 1.87 -12.63 -13.84
N THR A 409 0.84 -12.08 -14.51
CA THR A 409 0.85 -11.82 -15.96
C THR A 409 0.61 -10.34 -16.22
N SER A 410 0.71 -9.93 -17.49
CA SER A 410 0.48 -8.54 -17.92
C SER A 410 -0.63 -8.47 -18.95
N SER A 411 -1.43 -7.41 -18.90
CA SER A 411 -2.47 -7.13 -19.90
C SER A 411 -2.49 -5.65 -20.27
N GLU A 412 -2.74 -5.34 -21.55
CA GLU A 412 -2.90 -3.97 -22.03
C GLU A 412 -4.32 -3.48 -21.75
N VAL A 413 -4.44 -2.39 -21.00
CA VAL A 413 -5.72 -1.76 -20.66
C VAL A 413 -5.83 -0.40 -21.32
N GLU A 414 -6.86 -0.25 -22.16
CA GLU A 414 -7.12 0.99 -22.89
C GLU A 414 -7.48 2.15 -21.95
N ALA A 415 -6.80 3.28 -22.13
CA ALA A 415 -7.17 4.55 -21.53
C ALA A 415 -8.41 5.11 -22.25
N VAL A 416 -9.45 5.44 -21.49
CA VAL A 416 -10.77 5.83 -22.03
C VAL A 416 -11.08 7.28 -21.69
N GLN A 417 -11.51 8.05 -22.68
CA GLN A 417 -11.96 9.43 -22.46
C GLN A 417 -13.30 9.46 -21.72
N THR A 418 -13.45 10.45 -20.83
CA THR A 418 -14.75 10.73 -20.25
C THR A 418 -15.71 11.29 -21.30
N LYS A 419 -17.00 10.98 -21.16
CA LYS A 419 -18.06 11.49 -22.03
C LYS A 419 -18.54 12.90 -21.63
N VAL A 420 -18.12 13.38 -20.46
CA VAL A 420 -18.58 14.66 -19.89
C VAL A 420 -18.00 15.86 -20.64
N LYS A 421 -16.71 15.82 -20.96
CA LYS A 421 -16.00 16.89 -21.68
C LYS A 421 -14.77 16.31 -22.37
N GLU A 422 -14.62 16.61 -23.65
CA GLU A 422 -13.43 16.25 -24.42
C GLU A 422 -12.23 17.12 -24.01
N GLY A 423 -11.03 16.55 -24.10
CA GLY A 423 -9.79 17.28 -23.89
C GLY A 423 -9.50 17.70 -22.44
N LEU A 424 -10.09 17.02 -21.43
CA LEU A 424 -9.66 17.22 -20.04
C LEU A 424 -8.18 16.87 -19.88
N GLN A 425 -7.42 17.79 -19.29
CA GLN A 425 -5.97 17.65 -19.12
C GLN A 425 -5.60 17.60 -17.65
N LEU A 426 -4.65 16.74 -17.29
CA LEU A 426 -4.10 16.69 -15.93
C LEU A 426 -3.64 18.07 -15.43
N LYS A 427 -3.08 18.90 -16.33
CA LYS A 427 -2.60 20.25 -16.00
C LYS A 427 -3.69 21.18 -15.48
N THR A 428 -4.86 21.19 -16.11
CA THR A 428 -5.96 22.11 -15.80
C THR A 428 -7.11 21.42 -15.06
N LEU A 429 -7.00 20.12 -14.76
CA LEU A 429 -8.09 19.35 -14.16
C LEU A 429 -8.56 19.94 -12.83
N CYS A 430 -7.68 20.53 -12.03
CA CYS A 430 -8.03 21.18 -10.77
C CYS A 430 -8.77 22.53 -10.94
N GLU A 431 -8.67 23.14 -12.11
CA GLU A 431 -9.29 24.41 -12.47
C GLU A 431 -10.71 24.22 -13.02
N GLU A 432 -11.05 22.99 -13.43
CA GLU A 432 -12.38 22.67 -13.95
C GLU A 432 -13.46 22.83 -12.87
N PRO A 433 -14.68 23.27 -13.25
CA PRO A 433 -15.79 23.47 -12.33
C PRO A 433 -16.09 22.22 -11.49
N HIS A 434 -16.43 22.41 -10.22
CA HIS A 434 -16.73 21.32 -9.29
C HIS A 434 -17.81 20.37 -9.82
N ASN A 435 -18.89 20.90 -10.40
CA ASN A 435 -19.97 20.11 -10.98
C ASN A 435 -19.51 19.24 -12.16
N LEU A 436 -18.55 19.72 -12.96
CA LEU A 436 -17.97 18.94 -14.05
C LEU A 436 -17.15 17.78 -13.50
N ARG A 437 -16.27 18.06 -12.52
CA ARG A 437 -15.44 17.04 -11.86
C ARG A 437 -16.30 15.99 -11.17
N LEU A 438 -17.38 16.42 -10.49
CA LEU A 438 -18.36 15.53 -9.89
C LEU A 438 -19.07 14.68 -10.94
N GLN A 439 -19.51 15.26 -12.06
CA GLN A 439 -20.16 14.50 -13.14
C GLN A 439 -19.24 13.44 -13.74
N VAL A 440 -17.94 13.74 -13.92
CA VAL A 440 -16.95 12.73 -14.38
C VAL A 440 -16.86 11.56 -13.40
N PHE A 441 -16.87 11.84 -12.09
CA PHE A 441 -16.86 10.80 -11.07
C PHE A 441 -18.14 9.95 -11.10
N LEU A 442 -19.30 10.59 -11.16
CA LEU A 442 -20.61 9.93 -11.16
C LEU A 442 -20.84 9.08 -12.42
N ASP A 443 -20.51 9.59 -13.60
CA ASP A 443 -20.62 8.86 -14.87
C ASP A 443 -19.75 7.60 -14.87
N ASN A 444 -18.55 7.68 -14.30
CA ASN A 444 -17.65 6.54 -14.21
C ASN A 444 -18.18 5.44 -13.26
N LEU A 445 -18.99 5.80 -12.26
CA LEU A 445 -19.69 4.84 -11.40
C LEU A 445 -21.09 4.46 -11.93
N GLY A 446 -21.48 5.01 -13.08
CA GLY A 446 -22.77 4.75 -13.74
C GLY A 446 -23.96 5.30 -12.97
N VAL A 447 -23.81 6.46 -12.30
CA VAL A 447 -24.87 7.08 -11.49
C VAL A 447 -25.29 8.43 -12.08
N PRO A 448 -26.58 8.63 -12.44
CA PRO A 448 -27.07 9.94 -12.86
C PRO A 448 -27.06 10.97 -11.71
N SER A 449 -26.78 12.24 -12.02
CA SER A 449 -26.63 13.31 -11.01
C SER A 449 -27.91 13.65 -10.23
N VAL A 450 -29.08 13.36 -10.79
CA VAL A 450 -30.39 13.67 -10.18
C VAL A 450 -30.69 12.80 -8.94
N THR A 451 -29.98 11.69 -8.76
CA THR A 451 -30.39 10.63 -7.81
C THR A 451 -29.82 10.79 -6.38
N LEU A 452 -29.10 11.88 -6.08
CA LEU A 452 -28.35 12.05 -4.82
C LEU A 452 -29.14 12.64 -3.64
N GLY A 453 -30.33 13.20 -3.87
CA GLY A 453 -31.04 14.03 -2.89
C GLY A 453 -31.51 13.34 -1.59
N ASN A 454 -31.46 12.01 -1.52
CA ASN A 454 -32.00 11.21 -0.42
C ASN A 454 -30.94 10.51 0.45
N ILE A 455 -29.65 10.71 0.16
CA ILE A 455 -28.55 9.99 0.82
C ILE A 455 -27.82 10.98 1.76
N PRO A 456 -27.40 10.56 2.97
CA PRO A 456 -26.55 11.42 3.80
C PRO A 456 -25.21 11.75 3.09
N PRO A 457 -24.76 13.02 3.08
CA PRO A 457 -23.56 13.43 2.34
C PRO A 457 -22.28 12.66 2.70
N ASP A 458 -22.17 12.25 3.96
CA ASP A 458 -21.09 11.44 4.52
C ASP A 458 -21.09 9.99 4.01
N LEU A 459 -22.24 9.50 3.54
CA LEU A 459 -22.40 8.14 3.01
C LEU A 459 -22.35 8.08 1.48
N PHE A 460 -22.44 9.23 0.78
CA PHE A 460 -22.46 9.32 -0.68
C PHE A 460 -21.38 8.45 -1.32
N PHE A 461 -20.13 8.62 -0.89
CA PHE A 461 -19.00 7.93 -1.51
C PHE A 461 -19.15 6.40 -1.45
N VAL A 462 -19.46 5.88 -0.26
CA VAL A 462 -19.57 4.45 0.00
C VAL A 462 -20.77 3.86 -0.73
N VAL A 463 -21.90 4.57 -0.75
CA VAL A 463 -23.11 4.14 -1.46
C VAL A 463 -22.86 4.04 -2.96
N LEU A 464 -22.19 5.02 -3.57
CA LEU A 464 -21.88 5.02 -5.00
C LEU A 464 -20.95 3.86 -5.39
N VAL A 465 -19.90 3.63 -4.61
CA VAL A 465 -18.97 2.50 -4.83
C VAL A 465 -19.67 1.16 -4.64
N THR A 466 -20.51 1.04 -3.61
CA THR A 466 -21.26 -0.19 -3.31
C THR A 466 -22.24 -0.51 -4.43
N ARG A 467 -22.95 0.51 -4.95
CA ARG A 467 -23.80 0.37 -6.14
C ARG A 467 -22.99 -0.12 -7.33
N PHE A 468 -21.84 0.51 -7.61
CA PHE A 468 -20.98 0.10 -8.73
C PHE A 468 -20.54 -1.36 -8.59
N TRP A 469 -20.14 -1.77 -7.39
CA TRP A 469 -19.75 -3.15 -7.10
C TRP A 469 -20.91 -4.14 -7.30
N LEU A 470 -22.11 -3.86 -6.79
CA LEU A 470 -23.28 -4.73 -6.96
C LEU A 470 -23.64 -4.99 -8.44
N VAL A 471 -23.40 -4.00 -9.30
CA VAL A 471 -23.70 -4.07 -10.73
C VAL A 471 -22.62 -4.80 -11.51
N ASN A 472 -21.34 -4.62 -11.15
CA ASN A 472 -20.20 -5.04 -11.98
C ASN A 472 -19.45 -6.28 -11.45
N ALA A 473 -19.63 -6.66 -10.19
CA ALA A 473 -18.90 -7.77 -9.59
C ALA A 473 -19.31 -9.14 -10.17
N GLN A 474 -18.32 -10.03 -10.24
CA GLN A 474 -18.48 -11.41 -10.73
C GLN A 474 -17.76 -12.37 -9.79
N PRO A 475 -18.46 -13.27 -9.07
CA PRO A 475 -19.90 -13.51 -9.12
C PRO A 475 -20.71 -12.32 -8.59
N GLN A 476 -21.98 -12.24 -8.95
CA GLN A 476 -22.84 -11.15 -8.50
C GLN A 476 -23.09 -11.23 -6.98
N PRO A 477 -22.86 -10.15 -6.22
CA PRO A 477 -23.14 -10.13 -4.79
C PRO A 477 -24.65 -10.22 -4.51
N LYS A 478 -25.04 -11.04 -3.55
CA LYS A 478 -26.41 -11.15 -3.02
C LYS A 478 -26.70 -10.15 -1.89
N LEU A 479 -27.98 -9.97 -1.55
CA LEU A 479 -28.46 -9.06 -0.50
C LEU A 479 -27.73 -9.25 0.83
N LEU A 480 -27.46 -10.51 1.22
CA LEU A 480 -26.71 -10.81 2.45
C LEU A 480 -25.29 -10.21 2.49
N HIS A 481 -24.66 -9.98 1.34
CA HIS A 481 -23.32 -9.35 1.28
C HIS A 481 -23.42 -7.83 1.37
N LEU A 482 -24.51 -7.22 0.86
CA LEU A 482 -24.81 -5.82 1.17
C LEU A 482 -25.02 -5.66 2.69
N TRP A 483 -25.65 -6.64 3.31
CA TRP A 483 -25.94 -6.63 4.74
C TRP A 483 -24.69 -6.77 5.60
N GLY A 484 -23.78 -7.68 5.23
CA GLY A 484 -22.48 -7.80 5.89
C GLY A 484 -21.66 -6.52 5.85
N GLY A 485 -21.61 -5.83 4.72
CA GLY A 485 -20.84 -4.58 4.57
C GLY A 485 -21.44 -3.34 5.26
N SER A 486 -22.74 -3.35 5.57
CA SER A 486 -23.44 -2.20 6.15
C SER A 486 -23.41 -2.16 7.69
N GLY A 487 -23.03 -3.25 8.36
CA GLY A 487 -22.98 -3.36 9.82
C GLY A 487 -21.76 -2.72 10.49
N ASP A 488 -20.84 -2.16 9.71
CA ASP A 488 -19.51 -1.73 10.18
C ASP A 488 -19.34 -0.20 10.33
N GLY A 489 -20.33 0.59 9.88
CA GLY A 489 -20.25 2.06 9.90
C GLY A 489 -20.29 2.72 11.29
N VAL A 490 -20.31 1.96 12.39
CA VAL A 490 -20.41 2.48 13.76
C VAL A 490 -19.28 1.88 14.61
N ARG A 491 -18.41 2.72 15.18
CA ARG A 491 -17.28 2.34 16.07
C ARG A 491 -17.71 1.51 17.30
N ASP A 492 -19.00 1.50 17.63
CA ASP A 492 -19.61 0.77 18.76
C ASP A 492 -20.46 -0.45 18.32
N SER A 493 -20.33 -0.91 17.06
CA SER A 493 -21.12 -2.00 16.49
C SER A 493 -21.06 -3.29 17.29
N ASP A 494 -19.95 -3.62 17.97
CA ASP A 494 -19.86 -4.83 18.80
C ASP A 494 -20.84 -4.83 19.99
N SER A 495 -21.21 -3.65 20.51
CA SER A 495 -22.22 -3.51 21.57
C SER A 495 -23.65 -3.44 21.02
N GLU A 496 -23.80 -3.11 19.73
CA GLU A 496 -25.07 -2.96 19.03
C GLU A 496 -25.42 -4.18 18.13
N LEU A 497 -24.53 -5.17 18.03
CA LEU A 497 -24.71 -6.42 17.29
C LEU A 497 -24.81 -7.63 18.23
N LYS A 498 -25.85 -8.44 18.05
CA LYS A 498 -26.13 -9.67 18.82
C LYS A 498 -25.42 -10.88 18.23
N LEU A 499 -24.08 -10.85 18.20
CA LEU A 499 -23.27 -11.94 17.68
C LEU A 499 -22.84 -12.90 18.79
N LYS A 500 -22.87 -14.21 18.54
CA LYS A 500 -22.32 -15.20 19.47
C LYS A 500 -20.80 -15.09 19.50
N SER A 501 -20.20 -15.19 20.69
CA SER A 501 -18.74 -15.23 20.83
C SER A 501 -18.18 -16.48 20.15
N GLN A 502 -17.30 -16.30 19.15
CA GLN A 502 -16.52 -17.36 18.54
C GLN A 502 -15.04 -16.95 18.48
N GLU A 503 -14.16 -17.87 18.85
CA GLU A 503 -12.70 -17.65 18.89
C GLU A 503 -12.05 -17.59 17.49
N SER A 504 -12.66 -18.19 16.46
CA SER A 504 -12.12 -18.23 15.10
C SER A 504 -13.21 -18.53 14.07
N ILE A 505 -13.29 -17.72 13.01
CA ILE A 505 -14.21 -17.89 11.88
C ILE A 505 -13.44 -18.53 10.73
N PRO A 506 -13.90 -19.66 10.16
CA PRO A 506 -13.29 -20.20 8.94
C PRO A 506 -13.51 -19.24 7.77
N LEU A 507 -12.48 -19.07 6.93
CA LEU A 507 -12.56 -18.19 5.78
C LEU A 507 -13.51 -18.76 4.72
N ASP A 508 -14.60 -18.04 4.46
CA ASP A 508 -15.43 -18.28 3.28
C ASP A 508 -14.80 -17.61 2.05
N LEU A 509 -14.29 -18.42 1.13
CA LEU A 509 -13.57 -17.96 -0.06
C LEU A 509 -14.44 -17.15 -1.03
N GLU A 510 -15.74 -17.43 -1.13
CA GLU A 510 -16.63 -16.64 -1.99
C GLU A 510 -16.82 -15.25 -1.41
N VAL A 511 -17.03 -15.17 -0.09
CA VAL A 511 -17.19 -13.92 0.64
C VAL A 511 -15.90 -13.09 0.59
N ALA A 512 -14.74 -13.72 0.79
CA ALA A 512 -13.43 -13.06 0.70
C ALA A 512 -13.20 -12.45 -0.68
N HIS A 513 -13.55 -13.19 -1.74
CA HIS A 513 -13.40 -12.72 -3.12
C HIS A 513 -14.34 -11.54 -3.43
N LEU A 514 -15.60 -11.62 -3.00
CA LEU A 514 -16.60 -10.57 -3.18
C LEU A 514 -16.19 -9.26 -2.50
N TYR A 515 -15.72 -9.31 -1.25
CA TYR A 515 -15.24 -8.09 -0.58
C TYR A 515 -13.88 -7.62 -1.09
N SER A 516 -13.01 -8.51 -1.58
CA SER A 516 -11.80 -8.10 -2.30
C SER A 516 -12.14 -7.28 -3.57
N GLN A 517 -13.21 -7.64 -4.29
CA GLN A 517 -13.70 -6.85 -5.43
C GLN A 517 -14.22 -5.48 -4.98
N TRP A 518 -15.01 -5.44 -3.90
CA TRP A 518 -15.53 -4.19 -3.35
C TRP A 518 -14.41 -3.26 -2.90
N GLN A 519 -13.42 -3.78 -2.16
CA GLN A 519 -12.25 -3.02 -1.72
C GLN A 519 -11.43 -2.48 -2.90
N SER A 520 -11.27 -3.29 -3.97
CA SER A 520 -10.61 -2.83 -5.20
C SER A 520 -11.38 -1.68 -5.87
N CYS A 521 -12.71 -1.76 -5.95
CA CYS A 521 -13.55 -0.68 -6.45
C CYS A 521 -13.41 0.59 -5.59
N LEU A 522 -13.46 0.43 -4.27
CA LEU A 522 -13.31 1.52 -3.31
C LEU A 522 -11.95 2.22 -3.45
N TRP A 523 -10.87 1.46 -3.53
CA TRP A 523 -9.52 2.03 -3.66
C TRP A 523 -9.34 2.81 -4.96
N TRP A 524 -9.77 2.26 -6.10
CA TRP A 524 -9.67 2.96 -7.37
C TRP A 524 -10.63 4.15 -7.49
N ALA A 525 -11.80 4.09 -6.86
CA ALA A 525 -12.68 5.25 -6.73
C ALA A 525 -12.03 6.36 -5.88
N LEU A 526 -11.37 6.03 -4.77
CA LEU A 526 -10.61 7.02 -3.97
C LEU A 526 -9.50 7.67 -4.82
N CYS A 527 -8.78 6.87 -5.60
CA CYS A 527 -7.75 7.34 -6.51
C CYS A 527 -8.30 8.33 -7.55
N LEU A 528 -9.45 8.00 -8.16
CA LEU A 528 -10.14 8.87 -9.11
C LEU A 528 -10.65 10.16 -8.45
N ASN A 529 -11.26 10.06 -7.26
CA ASN A 529 -11.76 11.21 -6.52
C ASN A 529 -10.64 12.21 -6.21
N ARG A 530 -9.47 11.71 -5.78
CA ARG A 530 -8.27 12.51 -5.55
C ARG A 530 -7.76 13.17 -6.83
N LEU A 531 -7.71 12.42 -7.94
CA LEU A 531 -7.29 12.94 -9.24
C LEU A 531 -8.21 14.08 -9.70
N LEU A 532 -9.52 13.91 -9.50
CA LEU A 532 -10.54 14.92 -9.80
C LEU A 532 -10.60 16.05 -8.75
N CYS A 533 -9.61 16.16 -7.85
CA CYS A 533 -9.53 17.21 -6.83
C CYS A 533 -10.71 17.19 -5.84
N LEU A 534 -11.06 15.99 -5.37
CA LEU A 534 -12.05 15.72 -4.31
C LEU A 534 -13.43 16.33 -4.57
N PRO A 535 -14.12 15.98 -5.68
CA PRO A 535 -15.51 16.38 -5.90
C PRO A 535 -16.46 15.79 -4.84
N LEU A 536 -16.07 14.70 -4.16
CA LEU A 536 -16.76 14.18 -2.98
C LEU A 536 -15.82 14.14 -1.78
N PRO A 537 -16.35 14.32 -0.55
CA PRO A 537 -15.57 14.11 0.66
C PRO A 537 -15.08 12.65 0.73
N GLU A 538 -13.84 12.45 1.17
CA GLU A 538 -13.34 11.10 1.38
C GLU A 538 -13.92 10.49 2.64
N PRO A 539 -14.34 9.21 2.60
CA PRO A 539 -14.72 8.51 3.80
C PRO A 539 -13.50 8.22 4.70
N GLU A 540 -13.79 8.04 5.98
CA GLU A 540 -12.84 7.58 6.98
C GLU A 540 -12.56 6.08 6.78
N CYS A 541 -11.43 5.73 6.16
CA CYS A 541 -11.13 4.36 5.73
C CYS A 541 -11.12 3.36 6.90
N ALA A 542 -10.76 3.81 8.11
CA ALA A 542 -10.78 3.00 9.33
C ALA A 542 -12.19 2.50 9.70
N ARG A 543 -13.25 3.16 9.22
CA ARG A 543 -14.65 2.86 9.56
C ARG A 543 -15.43 2.17 8.44
N LEU A 544 -14.77 1.85 7.34
CA LEU A 544 -15.45 1.33 6.16
C LEU A 544 -15.55 -0.18 6.12
N TYR A 545 -14.59 -0.87 6.75
CA TYR A 545 -14.47 -2.31 6.64
C TYR A 545 -13.66 -2.94 7.79
N ARG A 546 -14.32 -3.84 8.52
CA ARG A 546 -13.79 -4.75 9.53
C ARG A 546 -14.06 -6.17 9.07
N GLY A 547 -13.10 -6.74 8.36
CA GLY A 547 -13.24 -8.02 7.69
C GLY A 547 -13.73 -9.15 8.58
N THR A 548 -13.23 -9.25 9.81
CA THR A 548 -13.64 -10.32 10.73
C THR A 548 -15.12 -10.22 11.11
N LEU A 549 -15.64 -9.01 11.30
CA LEU A 549 -17.04 -8.74 11.61
C LEU A 549 -17.94 -9.01 10.41
N VAL A 550 -17.57 -8.45 9.25
CA VAL A 550 -18.33 -8.58 8.00
C VAL A 550 -18.50 -10.06 7.61
N HIS A 551 -17.43 -10.84 7.71
CA HIS A 551 -17.49 -12.28 7.45
C HIS A 551 -18.36 -13.04 8.45
N ARG A 552 -18.32 -12.66 9.74
CA ARG A 552 -19.20 -13.25 10.77
C ARG A 552 -20.67 -12.99 10.47
N VAL A 553 -21.02 -11.75 10.16
CA VAL A 553 -22.40 -11.36 9.83
C VAL A 553 -22.90 -12.16 8.63
N VAL A 554 -22.11 -12.25 7.57
CA VAL A 554 -22.47 -13.05 6.39
C VAL A 554 -22.68 -14.53 6.73
N GLN A 555 -21.85 -15.11 7.61
CA GLN A 555 -22.00 -16.50 8.04
C GLN A 555 -23.31 -16.73 8.80
N GLU A 556 -23.67 -15.85 9.74
CA GLU A 556 -24.93 -15.94 10.48
C GLU A 556 -26.16 -15.79 9.56
N LEU A 557 -26.10 -14.85 8.61
CA LEU A 557 -27.15 -14.68 7.59
C LEU A 557 -27.29 -15.92 6.71
N LYS A 558 -26.18 -16.56 6.31
CA LYS A 558 -26.21 -17.86 5.60
C LYS A 558 -26.82 -18.97 6.47
N GLY A 559 -26.67 -18.87 7.79
CA GLY A 559 -27.30 -19.75 8.78
C GLY A 559 -28.81 -19.53 8.97
N GLY A 560 -29.42 -18.55 8.29
CA GLY A 560 -30.85 -18.27 8.33
C GLY A 560 -31.26 -17.23 9.38
N ILE A 561 -30.31 -16.56 10.03
CA ILE A 561 -30.59 -15.42 10.91
C ILE A 561 -30.98 -14.20 10.05
N THR A 562 -31.95 -13.40 10.50
CA THR A 562 -32.32 -12.16 9.79
C THR A 562 -31.49 -10.98 10.30
N PRO A 563 -31.21 -9.93 9.50
CA PRO A 563 -30.44 -8.77 9.94
C PRO A 563 -31.06 -8.04 11.11
N GLU A 564 -32.39 -7.91 11.10
CA GLU A 564 -33.12 -7.21 12.15
C GLU A 564 -32.93 -7.91 13.49
N SER A 565 -32.69 -9.24 13.47
CA SER A 565 -32.36 -9.99 14.67
C SER A 565 -30.90 -9.88 15.10
N LEU A 566 -29.98 -9.56 14.18
CA LEU A 566 -28.56 -9.28 14.50
C LEU A 566 -28.38 -7.90 15.11
N LEU A 567 -29.26 -6.94 14.81
CA LEU A 567 -29.16 -5.57 15.30
C LEU A 567 -29.90 -5.38 16.63
N VAL A 568 -29.38 -4.49 17.49
CA VAL A 568 -30.12 -3.99 18.64
C VAL A 568 -31.21 -3.04 18.13
N ARG A 569 -32.47 -3.33 18.46
CA ARG A 569 -33.62 -2.54 18.00
C ARG A 569 -33.55 -1.11 18.54
N GLY A 570 -33.69 -0.13 17.67
CA GLY A 570 -33.59 1.30 17.95
C GLY A 570 -32.15 1.82 18.04
N SER A 571 -31.14 0.99 17.76
CA SER A 571 -29.73 1.41 17.74
C SER A 571 -29.40 2.32 16.57
N ASN A 572 -28.28 3.03 16.67
CA ASN A 572 -27.76 3.82 15.56
C ASN A 572 -27.32 2.90 14.41
N ALA A 573 -26.76 1.72 14.72
CA ALA A 573 -26.43 0.71 13.72
C ALA A 573 -27.66 0.27 12.89
N GLU A 574 -28.81 0.04 13.52
CA GLU A 574 -30.04 -0.33 12.78
C GLU A 574 -30.51 0.79 11.84
N GLN A 575 -30.51 2.03 12.30
CA GLN A 575 -30.92 3.17 11.49
C GLN A 575 -29.97 3.41 10.32
N LEU A 576 -28.65 3.36 10.56
CA LEU A 576 -27.63 3.54 9.54
C LEU A 576 -27.72 2.43 8.49
N PHE A 577 -27.91 1.19 8.93
CA PHE A 577 -28.12 0.04 8.05
C PHE A 577 -29.31 0.27 7.11
N GLN A 578 -30.48 0.61 7.65
CA GLN A 578 -31.70 0.83 6.86
C GLN A 578 -31.52 1.99 5.87
N GLN A 579 -30.81 3.05 6.27
CA GLN A 579 -30.51 4.17 5.40
C GLN A 579 -29.57 3.77 4.25
N LEU A 580 -28.49 3.05 4.55
CA LEU A 580 -27.53 2.56 3.56
C LEU A 580 -28.17 1.60 2.56
N GLU A 581 -28.93 0.61 3.06
CA GLU A 581 -29.63 -0.34 2.22
C GLU A 581 -30.61 0.38 1.28
N LYS A 582 -31.47 1.24 1.84
CA LYS A 582 -32.43 2.01 1.05
C LYS A 582 -31.74 2.91 0.02
N ALA A 583 -30.65 3.57 0.41
CA ALA A 583 -29.87 4.43 -0.46
C ALA A 583 -29.27 3.65 -1.63
N VAL A 584 -28.58 2.53 -1.36
CA VAL A 584 -27.98 1.69 -2.40
C VAL A 584 -29.04 1.11 -3.33
N LEU A 585 -30.12 0.54 -2.79
CA LEU A 585 -31.19 -0.05 -3.59
C LEU A 585 -31.91 0.99 -4.46
N SER A 586 -32.00 2.25 -4.02
CA SER A 586 -32.58 3.34 -4.85
C SER A 586 -31.74 3.70 -6.09
N LEU A 587 -30.47 3.28 -6.13
CA LEU A 587 -29.53 3.54 -7.24
C LEU A 587 -29.31 2.33 -8.15
N VAL A 588 -29.98 1.21 -7.86
CA VAL A 588 -29.81 -0.06 -8.55
C VAL A 588 -31.09 -0.38 -9.33
N ASP A 589 -30.95 -0.87 -10.55
CA ASP A 589 -32.09 -1.21 -11.41
C ASP A 589 -32.88 -2.41 -10.85
N GLU A 590 -34.20 -2.44 -11.07
CA GLU A 590 -35.11 -3.46 -10.53
C GLU A 590 -34.74 -4.91 -10.94
N ASP A 591 -34.16 -5.10 -12.12
CA ASP A 591 -33.69 -6.41 -12.57
C ASP A 591 -32.52 -6.91 -11.72
N ILE A 592 -31.61 -6.01 -11.33
CA ILE A 592 -30.50 -6.31 -10.42
C ILE A 592 -31.02 -6.54 -9.02
N ILE A 593 -31.96 -5.71 -8.53
CA ILE A 593 -32.62 -5.92 -7.22
C ILE A 593 -33.23 -7.32 -7.13
N THR A 594 -33.89 -7.77 -8.20
CA THR A 594 -34.49 -9.10 -8.28
C THR A 594 -33.42 -10.20 -8.19
N LYS A 595 -32.32 -10.05 -8.93
CA LYS A 595 -31.19 -11.00 -8.91
C LYS A 595 -30.51 -11.08 -7.54
N ILE A 596 -30.25 -9.95 -6.88
CA ILE A 596 -29.55 -9.93 -5.59
C ILE A 596 -30.41 -10.45 -4.43
N LYS A 597 -31.74 -10.33 -4.52
CA LYS A 597 -32.70 -10.91 -3.55
C LYS A 597 -32.83 -12.43 -3.70
N GLY A 598 -32.76 -12.95 -4.92
CA GLY A 598 -32.89 -14.38 -5.25
C GLY A 598 -34.28 -14.96 -4.96
N ASP A 599 -34.59 -16.13 -5.55
CA ASP A 599 -35.91 -16.81 -5.51
C ASP A 599 -36.36 -17.33 -4.11
N ASN A 600 -35.71 -16.93 -3.03
CA ASN A 600 -35.98 -17.44 -1.68
C ASN A 600 -37.27 -16.89 -1.02
N MET A 601 -38.06 -16.06 -1.71
CA MET A 601 -39.42 -15.68 -1.26
C MET A 601 -40.56 -16.49 -1.88
N GLN A 602 -40.32 -17.38 -2.85
CA GLN A 602 -41.42 -18.22 -3.40
C GLN A 602 -41.66 -19.51 -2.58
N ALA A 603 -40.67 -19.97 -1.81
CA ALA A 603 -40.81 -21.18 -0.98
C ALA A 603 -41.67 -20.97 0.29
N GLN A 604 -41.99 -19.72 0.67
CA GLN A 604 -42.88 -19.43 1.80
C GLN A 604 -44.38 -19.36 1.41
N SER A 605 -44.73 -19.56 0.13
CA SER A 605 -46.14 -19.52 -0.34
C SER A 605 -46.78 -20.88 -0.62
N ARG A 606 -46.08 -22.00 -0.39
CA ARG A 606 -46.64 -23.35 -0.58
C ARG A 606 -46.46 -24.22 0.67
N ARG A 607 -47.23 -23.91 1.71
CA ARG A 607 -47.68 -24.96 2.65
C ARG A 607 -48.88 -25.67 2.00
N PRO A 608 -48.88 -27.00 1.83
CA PRO A 608 -50.11 -27.73 1.53
C PRO A 608 -51.03 -27.62 2.74
N ASN A 609 -52.26 -27.13 2.55
CA ASN A 609 -53.34 -27.29 3.51
C ASN A 609 -53.61 -28.79 3.67
N ALA A 610 -53.21 -29.35 4.80
CA ALA A 610 -53.63 -30.68 5.24
C ALA A 610 -54.28 -30.52 6.61
N GLU A 611 -55.55 -30.14 6.62
CA GLU A 611 -56.47 -30.32 7.73
C GLU A 611 -57.90 -30.07 7.22
N GLN A 612 -58.58 -31.15 6.84
CA GLN A 612 -60.03 -31.34 6.99
C GLN A 612 -60.40 -32.72 6.43
N GLN A 613 -60.55 -33.70 7.32
CA GLN A 613 -61.69 -34.62 7.33
C GLN A 613 -61.52 -35.58 8.51
N GLU A 614 -62.17 -35.24 9.62
CA GLU A 614 -62.43 -36.19 10.69
C GLU A 614 -63.95 -36.44 10.76
N SER A 615 -64.33 -37.67 10.43
CA SER A 615 -65.52 -38.43 10.85
C SER A 615 -66.93 -37.97 10.43
N VAL A 616 -67.78 -38.93 10.01
CA VAL A 616 -68.92 -39.47 10.80
C VAL A 616 -69.68 -40.56 10.02
N CYS A 617 -69.79 -41.74 10.66
CA CYS A 617 -70.80 -42.82 10.59
C CYS A 617 -71.36 -43.35 9.26
N LYS A 618 -71.09 -44.62 8.94
CA LYS A 618 -71.89 -45.81 9.30
C LYS A 618 -71.20 -47.11 8.90
#